data_AF-A0A954HVJ4-F1
#
_entry.id   AF-A0A954HVJ4-F1
#
_cell.length_a   1.000
_cell.length_b   1.000
_cell.length_c   1.000
_cell.angle_alpha   90.00
_cell.angle_beta   90.00
_cell.angle_gamma   90.00
#
_symmetry.space_group_name_H-M   'P 1'
#
loop_
_entity.id
_entity.type
_entity.pdbx_description
1 polymer ?
#
loop_
_entity_poly.entity_id
_entity_poly.type
_entity_poly.pdbx_seq_one_letter_code
_entity_poly.pdbx_strand_id
1 'polypeptide(L)'
;MSLELPVVQAALSGYSDWPMRAMARKLGAPYTVAEVMIDSFVNSLKQRRRTSHFLMVTDDDHPAGAQLMGADPNEFPAAARKLAEAGFDVIDINFGCP
;
A
#
# COMPACT_ATOMS: atom_id res chain seq x y z
N MET A 1 -8.90 -5.15 13.53
CA MET A 1 -8.93 -3.69 13.29
C MET A 1 -10.38 -3.23 13.32
N SER A 2 -10.67 -2.12 13.98
CA SER A 2 -11.99 -1.45 13.93
C SER A 2 -11.77 -0.04 13.39
N LEU A 3 -12.57 0.40 12.43
CA LEU A 3 -12.52 1.76 11.90
C LEU A 3 -13.56 2.61 12.63
N GLU A 4 -13.13 3.75 13.17
CA GLU A 4 -14.02 4.67 13.89
C GLU A 4 -14.98 5.43 12.95
N LEU A 5 -14.59 5.57 11.68
CA LEU A 5 -15.38 6.23 10.64
C LEU A 5 -15.47 5.33 9.40
N PRO A 6 -16.59 5.35 8.66
CA PRO A 6 -16.75 4.63 7.40
C PRO A 6 -16.09 5.35 6.21
N VAL A 7 -14.97 6.06 6.45
CA VAL A 7 -14.27 6.87 5.46
C VAL A 7 -12.78 6.58 5.57
N VAL A 8 -12.13 6.37 4.43
CA VAL A 8 -10.70 6.02 4.35
C VAL A 8 -10.04 6.81 3.22
N GLN A 9 -8.72 7.01 3.31
CA GLN A 9 -7.97 7.55 2.17
C GLN A 9 -7.84 6.45 1.10
N ALA A 10 -8.33 6.73 -0.10
CA ALA A 10 -8.24 5.81 -1.24
C ALA A 10 -6.80 5.64 -1.76
N ALA A 11 -6.58 4.54 -2.48
CA ALA A 11 -5.38 4.34 -3.28
C ALA A 11 -5.40 5.26 -4.51
N LEU A 12 -4.36 6.08 -4.66
CA LEU A 12 -4.23 7.07 -5.73
C LEU A 12 -2.81 6.97 -6.31
N SER A 13 -2.66 6.28 -7.45
CA SER A 13 -1.37 6.08 -8.11
C SER A 13 -0.69 7.43 -8.40
N GLY A 14 0.55 7.61 -7.89
CA GLY A 14 1.31 8.86 -8.03
C GLY A 14 0.99 9.94 -6.99
N TYR A 15 0.12 9.64 -6.01
CA TYR A 15 -0.26 10.57 -4.94
C TYR A 15 -0.19 9.96 -3.55
N SER A 16 -0.81 8.79 -3.33
CA SER A 16 -0.94 8.17 -1.99
C SER A 16 0.33 7.46 -1.53
N ASP A 17 1.47 8.14 -1.69
CA ASP A 17 2.77 7.73 -1.17
C ASP A 17 2.84 7.91 0.36
N TRP A 18 3.96 7.48 0.95
CA TRP A 18 4.14 7.54 2.41
C TRP A 18 3.91 8.95 2.99
N PRO A 19 4.52 10.03 2.46
CA PRO A 19 4.25 11.39 2.95
C PRO A 19 2.77 11.77 2.97
N MET A 20 2.03 11.49 1.90
CA MET A 20 0.59 11.79 1.86
C MET A 20 -0.18 10.99 2.92
N ARG A 21 0.08 9.69 3.02
CA ARG A 21 -0.61 8.83 4.00
C ARG A 21 -0.32 9.27 5.43
N ALA A 22 0.94 9.51 5.78
CA ALA A 22 1.32 9.99 7.11
C ALA A 22 0.64 11.33 7.46
N MET A 23 0.50 12.23 6.48
CA MET A 23 -0.27 13.46 6.66
C MET A 23 -1.76 13.21 6.86
N ALA A 24 -2.37 12.30 6.09
CA ALA A 24 -3.78 11.95 6.27
C ALA A 24 -4.05 11.30 7.65
N ARG A 25 -3.14 10.43 8.13
CA ARG A 25 -3.18 9.87 9.48
C ARG A 25 -3.12 10.97 10.55
N LYS A 26 -2.19 11.92 10.42
CA LYS A 26 -2.07 13.08 11.32
C LYS A 26 -3.31 13.98 11.34
N LEU A 27 -4.06 14.01 10.23
CA LEU A 27 -5.31 14.76 10.10
C LEU A 27 -6.57 13.95 10.43
N GLY A 28 -6.41 12.71 10.93
CA GLY A 28 -7.50 11.91 11.48
C GLY A 28 -8.13 10.90 10.52
N ALA A 29 -7.54 10.63 9.34
CA ALA A 29 -8.00 9.53 8.50
C ALA A 29 -7.78 8.21 9.24
N PRO A 30 -8.82 7.38 9.50
CA PRO A 30 -8.72 6.19 10.35
C PRO A 30 -7.98 5.01 9.71
N TYR A 31 -7.78 5.06 8.39
CA TYR A 31 -7.04 4.10 7.59
C TYR A 31 -6.63 4.73 6.26
N THR A 32 -5.44 4.40 5.79
CA THR A 32 -4.87 4.90 4.53
C THR A 32 -4.50 3.74 3.63
N VAL A 33 -4.62 3.91 2.32
CA VAL A 33 -4.18 2.91 1.34
C VAL A 33 -3.08 3.53 0.48
N ALA A 34 -1.99 2.80 0.31
CA ALA A 34 -0.92 3.13 -0.61
C ALA A 34 -1.40 3.08 -2.06
N GLU A 35 -0.57 3.61 -2.93
CA GLU A 35 -0.81 3.55 -4.37
C GLU A 35 -0.95 2.10 -4.88
N VAL A 36 -1.66 1.95 -6.01
CA VAL A 36 -1.84 0.66 -6.67
C VAL A 36 -0.50 0.22 -7.26
N MET A 37 -0.04 -0.96 -6.86
CA MET A 37 1.22 -1.52 -7.31
C MET A 37 0.99 -2.76 -8.17
N ILE A 38 1.71 -2.84 -9.28
CA ILE A 38 1.71 -4.04 -10.13
C ILE A 38 2.48 -5.15 -9.39
N ASP A 39 1.91 -6.34 -9.27
CA ASP A 39 2.49 -7.51 -8.59
C ASP A 39 3.92 -7.85 -9.05
N SER A 40 4.14 -7.96 -10.35
CA SER A 40 5.45 -8.22 -10.96
C SER A 40 6.45 -7.08 -10.69
N PHE A 41 5.96 -5.83 -10.61
CA PHE A 41 6.80 -4.70 -10.20
C PHE A 41 7.23 -4.85 -8.74
N VAL A 42 6.30 -5.13 -7.82
CA VAL A 42 6.60 -5.39 -6.40
C VAL A 42 7.62 -6.52 -6.26
N ASN A 43 7.42 -7.62 -6.99
CA ASN A 43 8.35 -8.75 -7.02
C ASN A 43 9.75 -8.33 -7.48
N SER A 44 9.84 -7.47 -8.50
CA SER A 44 11.12 -6.94 -9.00
C SER A 44 11.83 -5.96 -8.06
N LEU A 45 11.12 -5.38 -7.08
CA LEU A 45 11.69 -4.38 -6.17
C LEU A 45 12.89 -4.97 -5.43
N LYS A 46 14.01 -4.25 -5.47
CA LYS A 46 15.18 -4.55 -4.64
C LYS A 46 15.21 -3.54 -3.50
N GLN A 47 15.83 -3.88 -2.37
CA GLN A 47 16.16 -2.92 -1.32
C GLN A 47 17.26 -1.95 -1.82
N ARG A 48 16.89 -1.06 -2.73
CA ARG A 48 17.73 0.02 -3.27
C ARG A 48 17.09 1.35 -2.93
N ARG A 49 17.93 2.36 -2.71
CA ARG A 49 17.55 3.71 -2.24
C ARG A 49 16.47 4.41 -3.09
N ARG A 50 16.34 4.06 -4.38
CA ARG A 50 15.34 4.64 -5.30
C ARG A 50 13.94 4.02 -5.18
N THR A 51 13.85 2.76 -4.78
CA THR A 51 12.59 1.99 -4.76
C THR A 51 12.06 1.76 -3.35
N SER A 52 12.80 2.19 -2.32
CA SER A 52 12.40 2.02 -0.92
C SER A 52 11.11 2.76 -0.56
N HIS A 53 10.76 3.82 -1.30
CA HIS A 53 9.55 4.61 -1.00
C HIS A 53 8.25 3.83 -1.23
N PHE A 54 8.21 2.91 -2.21
CA PHE A 54 7.05 2.04 -2.44
C PHE A 54 6.77 1.08 -1.27
N LEU A 55 7.81 0.76 -0.49
CA LEU A 55 7.75 -0.16 0.64
C LEU A 55 7.87 0.58 1.99
N MET A 56 7.75 1.91 1.99
CA MET A 56 7.92 2.70 3.19
C MET A 56 6.61 2.74 3.98
N VAL A 57 6.66 2.17 5.18
CA VAL A 57 5.64 2.25 6.22
C VAL A 57 6.36 2.58 7.53
N THR A 58 5.79 3.47 8.33
CA THR A 58 6.33 3.93 9.62
C THR A 58 5.25 3.89 10.69
N ASP A 59 5.65 3.98 11.96
CA ASP A 59 4.72 3.94 13.10
C ASP A 59 3.55 4.94 13.01
N ASP A 60 3.76 6.10 12.37
CA ASP A 60 2.73 7.14 12.16
C ASP A 60 1.83 6.92 10.93
N ASP A 61 2.08 5.87 10.14
CA ASP A 61 1.28 5.47 8.96
C ASP A 61 0.20 4.43 9.32
N HIS A 62 0.37 3.68 10.42
CA HIS A 62 -0.54 2.58 10.77
C HIS A 62 -1.93 3.05 11.25
N PRO A 63 -3.03 2.34 10.87
CA PRO A 63 -3.02 1.22 9.94
C PRO A 63 -2.96 1.67 8.48
N ALA A 64 -2.09 1.03 7.71
CA ALA A 64 -1.83 1.31 6.30
C ALA A 64 -2.08 0.06 5.43
N GLY A 65 -2.83 0.23 4.36
CA GLY A 65 -3.04 -0.79 3.33
C GLY A 65 -2.16 -0.60 2.11
N ALA A 66 -2.04 -1.65 1.30
CA ALA A 66 -1.51 -1.59 -0.05
C ALA A 66 -2.42 -2.34 -1.03
N GLN A 67 -2.53 -1.84 -2.26
CA GLN A 67 -3.28 -2.50 -3.33
C GLN A 67 -2.34 -3.15 -4.34
N LEU A 68 -2.61 -4.42 -4.66
CA LEU A 68 -1.97 -5.14 -5.76
C LEU A 68 -2.88 -5.19 -6.98
N MET A 69 -2.28 -5.09 -8.16
CA MET A 69 -2.92 -5.33 -9.45
C MET A 69 -2.02 -6.24 -10.29
N GLY A 70 -2.61 -7.08 -11.13
CA GLY A 70 -1.83 -8.00 -11.95
C GLY A 70 -2.71 -8.90 -12.82
N ALA A 71 -2.09 -9.55 -13.79
CA ALA A 71 -2.76 -10.46 -14.73
C ALA A 71 -2.41 -11.94 -14.50
N ASP A 72 -1.29 -12.22 -13.82
CA ASP A 72 -0.86 -13.58 -13.51
C ASP A 72 -1.09 -13.87 -12.01
N PRO A 73 -2.06 -14.74 -11.66
CA PRO A 73 -2.31 -15.11 -10.27
C PRO A 73 -1.10 -15.67 -9.51
N ASN A 74 -0.08 -16.17 -10.22
CA ASN A 74 1.13 -16.71 -9.60
C ASN A 74 2.07 -15.64 -9.06
N GLU A 75 1.96 -14.39 -9.51
CA GLU A 75 2.81 -13.27 -9.06
C GLU A 75 2.31 -12.67 -7.73
N PHE A 76 1.00 -12.71 -7.48
CA PHE A 76 0.35 -12.14 -6.30
C PHE A 76 0.90 -12.63 -4.95
N PRO A 77 1.11 -13.95 -4.71
CA PRO A 77 1.51 -14.44 -3.39
C PRO A 77 2.86 -13.87 -2.92
N ALA A 78 3.84 -13.79 -3.82
CA ALA A 78 5.16 -13.25 -3.50
C ALA A 78 5.09 -11.74 -3.25
N ALA A 79 4.31 -11.02 -4.07
CA ALA A 79 4.12 -9.59 -3.94
C ALA A 79 3.41 -9.23 -2.63
N ALA A 80 2.34 -9.94 -2.30
CA ALA A 80 1.58 -9.76 -1.06
C ALA A 80 2.44 -10.00 0.17
N ARG A 81 3.26 -11.07 0.16
CA ARG A 81 4.20 -11.35 1.24
C ARG A 81 5.22 -10.22 1.42
N LYS A 82 5.77 -9.71 0.32
CA LYS A 82 6.75 -8.62 0.36
C LYS A 82 6.17 -7.33 0.95
N LEU A 83 4.90 -7.03 0.64
CA LEU A 83 4.20 -5.88 1.22
C LEU A 83 3.89 -6.08 2.71
N ALA A 84 3.47 -7.29 3.10
CA ALA A 84 3.28 -7.60 4.52
C ALA A 84 4.60 -7.50 5.31
N GLU A 85 5.71 -8.01 4.75
CA GLU A 85 7.05 -7.89 5.32
C GLU A 85 7.55 -6.44 5.38
N ALA A 86 7.07 -5.57 4.49
CA ALA A 86 7.36 -4.13 4.53
C ALA A 86 6.58 -3.38 5.62
N GLY A 87 5.58 -4.01 6.23
CA GLY A 87 4.81 -3.45 7.34
C GLY A 87 3.38 -3.03 6.99
N PHE A 88 2.87 -3.29 5.79
CA PHE A 88 1.46 -3.02 5.49
C PHE A 88 0.53 -3.94 6.30
N ASP A 89 -0.51 -3.38 6.90
CA ASP A 89 -1.47 -4.09 7.76
C ASP A 89 -2.52 -4.87 6.96
N VAL A 90 -2.79 -4.42 5.73
CA VAL A 90 -3.81 -4.99 4.85
C VAL A 90 -3.29 -5.00 3.42
N ILE A 91 -3.41 -6.16 2.75
CA ILE A 91 -3.16 -6.29 1.32
C ILE A 91 -4.51 -6.47 0.61
N ASP A 92 -4.81 -5.55 -0.29
CA ASP A 92 -6.03 -5.54 -1.09
C ASP A 92 -5.73 -5.83 -2.57
N ILE A 93 -6.73 -6.26 -3.34
CA ILE A 93 -6.59 -6.53 -4.77
C ILE A 93 -7.43 -5.52 -5.56
N ASN A 94 -6.78 -4.74 -6.41
CA ASN A 94 -7.44 -3.80 -7.29
C ASN A 94 -8.00 -4.52 -8.52
N PHE A 95 -9.34 -4.54 -8.62
CA PHE A 95 -10.09 -4.99 -9.80
C PHE A 95 -10.78 -3.82 -10.55
N GLY A 96 -10.40 -2.58 -10.27
CA GLY A 96 -11.12 -1.38 -10.71
C GLY A 96 -10.43 -0.55 -11.78
N CYS A 97 -9.11 -0.70 -11.98
CA CYS A 97 -8.39 0.01 -13.03
C CYS A 97 -8.77 -0.53 -14.43
N PRO A 98 -9.12 0.36 -15.39
CA PRO A 98 -9.46 -0.03 -16.76
C PRO A 98 -8.25 -0.43 -17.61
#